data_AF-A0A965MIL7-F1
#
_entry.id   AF-A0A965MIL7-F1
#
_cell.length_a   1.000
_cell.length_b   1.000
_cell.length_c   1.000
_cell.angle_alpha   90.00
_cell.angle_beta   90.00
_cell.angle_gamma   90.00
#
_symmetry.space_group_name_H-M   'P 1'
#
loop_
_entity.id
_entity.type
_entity.pdbx_description
1 polymer ?
#
loop_
_entity_poly.entity_id
_entity_poly.type
_entity_poly.pdbx_seq_one_letter_code
_entity_poly.pdbx_strand_id
1 'polypeptide(L)'
;MADTDITHYTVEDILLIFNIVDPTVFNVTDVANTLIAKMKTEGKPEMMDFFAEARDKVLDYLENLGKEPVENELTESIQSVWSRNRLTENIPENPANYYNEGTRVTAVPIQTTVSTGPPIISTKLVVIDSQFRSNILPYSSNPNATTFNTNFTFDLTSPITKAISMKLYSYTLPTSWNAFNAQAGNTFLLYNGVILNIPDGNYSPGSLVAALNAQAALNTATAGLVVAYNSVTNRISFTNTDALLNTVTVIFFIHSNMVNFSNCGTFILGNFQTLGPNTTLGWLLGFRTPANATTGDIELFLPPNATAYSDVPPQTYGPSYFTLSIEDYSNQRLSSGLYNITNTKKYANLTVPDYYNTINVACKLREGTLTQAQLYSINAITQNNSNLNGPTGFNTLSGPTASATFAVIPLEGITALRPNPYIKFGGDLYMCHRNYIKPTNLQRFSVSLTDDKGNLVNLYDNDWSFSLIVEEQLN
;
A
#
# COMPACT_ATOMS: atom_id res chain seq x y z
N MET A 1 4.92 -35.90 -37.24
CA MET A 1 6.03 -35.22 -36.54
C MET A 1 5.55 -33.81 -36.25
N ALA A 2 5.81 -33.28 -35.06
CA ALA A 2 5.51 -31.88 -34.77
C ALA A 2 6.47 -31.02 -35.62
N ASP A 3 5.97 -29.95 -36.21
CA ASP A 3 6.79 -29.02 -36.98
C ASP A 3 7.67 -28.22 -36.03
N THR A 4 8.99 -28.36 -36.15
CA THR A 4 9.99 -27.73 -35.29
C THR A 4 10.74 -26.60 -35.98
N ASP A 5 10.31 -26.17 -37.17
CA ASP A 5 10.90 -25.02 -37.84
C ASP A 5 10.30 -23.72 -37.29
N ILE A 6 11.12 -22.93 -36.59
CA ILE A 6 10.65 -21.69 -35.94
C ILE A 6 10.15 -20.63 -36.93
N THR A 7 10.52 -20.74 -38.21
CA THR A 7 10.09 -19.79 -39.24
C THR A 7 8.61 -19.92 -39.58
N HIS A 8 7.99 -21.07 -39.28
CA HIS A 8 6.56 -21.31 -39.49
C HIS A 8 5.65 -20.75 -38.39
N TYR A 9 6.21 -20.25 -37.29
CA TYR A 9 5.43 -19.76 -36.14
C TYR A 9 5.54 -18.24 -35.99
N THR A 10 4.40 -17.58 -35.79
CA THR A 10 4.37 -16.16 -35.40
C THR A 10 4.67 -15.99 -33.91
N VAL A 11 4.95 -14.76 -33.46
CA VAL A 11 5.14 -14.48 -32.03
C VAL A 11 3.88 -14.83 -31.23
N GLU A 12 2.69 -14.55 -31.77
CA GLU A 12 1.41 -14.89 -31.13
C GLU A 12 1.23 -16.41 -30.99
N ASP A 13 1.60 -17.19 -32.01
CA ASP A 13 1.55 -18.65 -31.95
C ASP A 13 2.47 -19.22 -30.87
N ILE A 14 3.67 -18.64 -30.73
CA ILE A 14 4.65 -19.05 -29.70
C ILE A 14 4.13 -18.71 -28.30
N LEU A 15 3.51 -17.54 -28.13
CA LEU A 15 2.91 -17.13 -26.85
C LEU A 15 1.73 -18.04 -26.46
N LEU A 16 0.94 -18.50 -27.43
CA LEU A 16 -0.08 -19.51 -27.22
C LEU A 16 0.51 -20.87 -26.83
N ILE A 17 1.61 -21.29 -27.46
CA ILE A 17 2.33 -22.52 -27.10
C ILE A 17 2.90 -22.45 -25.68
N PHE A 18 3.41 -21.28 -25.27
CA PHE A 18 3.87 -21.02 -23.91
C PHE A 18 2.73 -20.76 -22.92
N ASN A 19 1.50 -20.62 -23.41
CA ASN A 19 0.31 -20.29 -22.63
C ASN A 19 0.49 -18.98 -21.83
N ILE A 20 1.02 -17.95 -22.49
CA ILE A 20 1.29 -16.62 -21.93
C ILE A 20 0.38 -15.58 -22.61
N VAL A 21 -0.42 -14.87 -21.81
CA VAL A 21 -1.35 -13.84 -22.30
C VAL A 21 -0.73 -12.43 -22.29
N ASP A 22 0.13 -12.14 -21.31
CA ASP A 22 0.85 -10.85 -21.19
C ASP A 22 2.37 -11.11 -21.09
N PRO A 23 3.11 -11.00 -22.20
CA PRO A 23 4.50 -11.42 -22.27
C PRO A 23 5.45 -10.42 -21.61
N THR A 24 6.25 -10.92 -20.66
CA THR A 24 7.37 -10.19 -20.05
C THR A 24 8.66 -10.97 -20.28
N VAL A 25 9.81 -10.29 -20.31
CA VAL A 25 11.12 -10.96 -20.45
C VAL A 25 11.28 -12.08 -19.42
N PHE A 26 10.78 -11.87 -18.19
CA PHE A 26 10.85 -12.85 -17.13
C PHE A 26 9.97 -14.09 -17.39
N ASN A 27 8.67 -13.92 -17.67
CA ASN A 27 7.76 -15.07 -17.80
C ASN A 27 8.03 -15.90 -19.07
N VAL A 28 8.44 -15.27 -20.18
CA VAL A 28 8.82 -15.96 -21.42
C VAL A 28 10.10 -16.77 -21.19
N THR A 29 11.08 -16.20 -20.50
CA THR A 29 12.34 -16.89 -20.19
C THR A 29 12.14 -18.08 -19.26
N ASP A 30 11.32 -17.91 -18.22
CA ASP A 30 11.05 -18.95 -17.23
C ASP A 30 10.31 -20.16 -17.83
N VAL A 31 9.23 -19.91 -18.59
CA VAL A 31 8.45 -20.96 -19.25
C VAL A 31 9.28 -21.68 -20.31
N ALA A 32 10.00 -20.92 -21.15
CA ALA A 32 10.83 -21.53 -22.19
C ALA A 32 11.97 -22.37 -21.60
N ASN A 33 12.70 -21.87 -20.59
CA ASN A 33 13.78 -22.63 -19.95
C ASN A 33 13.26 -23.89 -19.25
N THR A 34 12.04 -23.84 -18.70
CA THR A 34 11.37 -25.02 -18.14
C THR A 34 11.08 -26.07 -19.22
N LEU A 35 10.56 -25.66 -20.37
CA LEU A 35 10.29 -26.55 -21.50
C LEU A 35 11.58 -27.12 -22.12
N ILE A 36 12.62 -26.29 -22.26
CA ILE A 36 13.96 -26.70 -22.73
C ILE A 36 14.55 -27.75 -21.78
N ALA A 37 14.52 -27.50 -20.48
CA ALA A 37 15.02 -28.46 -19.48
C ALA A 37 14.26 -29.79 -19.55
N LYS A 38 12.93 -29.73 -19.73
CA LYS A 38 12.09 -30.92 -19.90
C LYS A 38 12.45 -31.71 -21.17
N MET A 39 12.61 -31.03 -22.32
CA MET A 39 12.98 -31.69 -23.57
C MET A 39 14.38 -32.30 -23.52
N LYS A 40 15.30 -31.67 -22.80
CA LYS A 40 16.64 -32.21 -22.51
C LYS A 40 16.55 -33.50 -21.68
N THR A 41 15.70 -33.54 -20.64
CA THR A 41 15.51 -34.76 -19.84
C THR A 41 14.80 -35.88 -20.60
N GLU A 42 13.94 -35.54 -21.56
CA GLU A 42 13.22 -36.50 -22.41
C GLU A 42 14.03 -36.95 -23.65
N GLY A 43 15.25 -36.44 -23.84
CA GLY A 43 16.12 -36.82 -24.95
C GLY A 43 15.64 -36.35 -26.33
N LYS A 44 14.95 -35.20 -26.40
CA LYS A 44 14.38 -34.64 -27.65
C LYS A 44 15.12 -33.35 -28.04
N PRO A 45 16.30 -33.43 -28.69
CA PRO A 45 17.12 -32.27 -29.00
C PRO A 45 16.45 -31.29 -29.98
N GLU A 46 15.73 -31.79 -30.98
CA GLU A 46 15.04 -30.93 -31.97
C GLU A 46 13.97 -30.02 -31.33
N MET A 47 13.25 -30.52 -30.33
CA MET A 47 12.27 -29.71 -29.59
C MET A 47 12.93 -28.76 -28.59
N MET A 48 14.08 -29.16 -28.03
CA MET A 48 14.86 -28.29 -27.17
C MET A 48 15.36 -27.06 -27.93
N ASP A 49 15.87 -27.27 -29.16
CA ASP A 49 16.34 -26.20 -30.04
C ASP A 49 15.18 -25.31 -30.48
N PHE A 50 14.05 -25.90 -30.87
CA PHE A 50 12.82 -25.15 -31.18
C PHE A 50 12.38 -24.23 -30.04
N PHE A 51 12.37 -24.69 -28.79
CA PHE A 51 11.98 -23.85 -27.65
C PHE A 51 13.02 -22.77 -27.30
N ALA A 52 14.30 -23.01 -27.60
CA ALA A 52 15.34 -22.00 -27.47
C ALA A 52 15.16 -20.89 -28.52
N GLU A 53 14.95 -21.27 -29.78
CA GLU A 53 14.69 -20.32 -30.87
C GLU A 53 13.38 -19.56 -30.67
N ALA A 54 12.34 -20.24 -30.17
CA ALA A 54 11.06 -19.63 -29.84
C ALA A 54 11.16 -18.59 -28.71
N ARG A 55 11.94 -18.90 -27.67
CA ARG A 55 12.27 -17.93 -26.61
C ARG A 55 12.95 -16.70 -27.20
N ASP A 56 14.02 -16.91 -27.97
CA ASP A 56 14.87 -15.83 -28.47
C ASP A 56 14.08 -14.94 -29.46
N LYS A 57 13.20 -15.52 -30.28
CA LYS A 57 12.30 -14.79 -31.19
C LYS A 57 11.27 -13.92 -30.45
N VAL A 58 10.70 -14.41 -29.36
CA VAL A 58 9.78 -13.61 -28.53
C VAL A 58 10.53 -12.53 -27.75
N LEU A 59 11.73 -12.83 -27.24
CA LEU A 59 12.56 -11.85 -26.54
C LEU A 59 13.02 -10.71 -27.48
N ASP A 60 13.43 -11.04 -28.71
CA ASP A 60 13.78 -10.04 -29.71
C ASP A 60 12.57 -9.16 -30.08
N TYR A 61 11.37 -9.76 -30.19
CA TYR A 61 10.13 -9.01 -30.37
C TYR A 61 9.84 -8.06 -29.18
N LEU A 62 10.01 -8.53 -27.94
CA LEU A 62 9.84 -7.71 -26.73
C LEU A 62 10.87 -6.58 -26.62
N GLU A 63 12.09 -6.80 -27.10
CA GLU A 63 13.14 -5.77 -27.14
C GLU A 63 12.91 -4.73 -28.26
N ASN A 64 12.29 -5.14 -29.37
CA ASN A 64 12.03 -4.31 -30.54
C ASN A 64 10.64 -3.64 -30.56
N LEU A 65 9.75 -3.97 -29.62
CA LEU A 65 8.44 -3.35 -29.39
C LEU A 65 8.47 -1.82 -29.19
N GLY A 66 9.67 -1.23 -29.01
CA GLY A 66 9.90 0.22 -28.91
C GLY A 66 10.79 0.83 -30.00
N LYS A 67 11.08 0.12 -31.11
CA LYS A 67 12.02 0.58 -32.16
C LYS A 67 11.50 0.57 -33.61
N GLU A 68 10.26 0.17 -33.85
CA GLU A 68 9.60 0.45 -35.13
C GLU A 68 9.35 1.97 -35.25
N PRO A 69 9.79 2.64 -36.32
CA PRO A 69 9.42 4.01 -36.57
C PRO A 69 7.92 4.02 -36.85
N VAL A 70 7.13 4.60 -35.95
CA VAL A 70 5.76 4.97 -36.28
C VAL A 70 5.86 5.96 -37.44
N GLU A 71 5.58 5.47 -38.65
CA GLU A 71 5.30 6.31 -39.80
C GLU A 71 4.10 7.16 -39.40
N ASN A 72 4.41 8.43 -39.18
CA ASN A 72 3.58 9.37 -38.46
C ASN A 72 2.54 9.93 -39.44
N GLU A 73 1.64 9.07 -39.92
CA GLU A 73 0.39 9.54 -40.51
C GLU A 73 -0.54 9.94 -39.37
N LEU A 74 -0.67 11.27 -39.21
CA LEU A 74 -1.53 12.01 -38.26
C LEU A 74 -0.89 12.41 -36.92
N THR A 75 0.19 13.20 -36.97
CA THR A 75 0.35 14.30 -36.01
C THR A 75 0.14 15.64 -36.69
N GLU A 76 -1.07 16.19 -36.60
CA GLU A 76 -1.22 17.64 -36.63
C GLU A 76 -0.44 18.20 -35.43
N SER A 77 0.61 18.97 -35.69
CA SER A 77 1.38 19.62 -34.65
C SER A 77 0.48 20.58 -33.85
N ILE A 78 0.67 20.65 -32.53
CA ILE A 78 0.00 21.60 -31.63
C ILE A 78 0.23 23.07 -32.08
N GLN A 79 1.28 23.32 -32.88
CA GLN A 79 1.51 24.59 -33.57
C GLN A 79 0.42 24.93 -34.60
N SER A 80 -0.21 23.96 -35.27
CA SER A 80 -1.32 24.22 -36.22
C SER A 80 -2.63 24.62 -35.53
N VAL A 81 -2.85 24.15 -34.29
CA VAL A 81 -3.98 24.57 -33.44
C VAL A 81 -3.74 25.97 -32.88
N TRP A 82 -2.50 26.31 -32.56
CA TRP A 82 -2.14 27.64 -32.01
C TRP A 82 -1.95 28.69 -33.10
N SER A 83 -1.77 28.28 -34.35
CA SER A 83 -1.77 29.15 -35.53
C SER A 83 -3.19 29.51 -36.01
N ARG A 84 -4.24 28.82 -35.52
CA ARG A 84 -5.64 29.12 -35.89
C ARG A 84 -6.30 30.24 -35.07
N ASN A 85 -5.68 30.73 -34.01
CA ASN A 85 -6.25 31.80 -33.16
C ASN A 85 -5.26 32.94 -32.86
N ARG A 86 -4.54 33.41 -33.88
CA ARG A 86 -4.02 34.79 -33.90
C ARG A 86 -4.81 35.59 -34.93
N LEU A 87 -5.91 36.18 -34.48
CA LEU A 87 -6.55 37.28 -35.19
C LEU A 87 -5.56 38.45 -35.17
N THR A 88 -4.94 38.70 -36.32
CA THR A 88 -4.22 39.95 -36.59
C THR A 88 -5.21 41.09 -36.73
N GLU A 89 -4.81 42.22 -36.14
CA GLU A 89 -5.40 43.54 -36.24
C GLU A 89 -5.80 43.92 -37.67
N ASN A 90 -7.02 44.41 -37.82
CA ASN A 90 -7.37 45.45 -38.78
C ASN A 90 -8.22 46.47 -38.01
N ILE A 91 -7.56 47.52 -37.50
CA ILE A 91 -8.23 48.73 -37.02
C ILE A 91 -8.35 49.68 -38.22
N PRO A 92 -9.56 50.17 -38.51
CA PRO A 92 -9.75 51.57 -38.86
C PRO A 92 -10.48 52.31 -37.74
N GLU A 93 -10.11 53.57 -37.60
CA GLU A 93 -10.36 54.51 -36.50
C GLU A 93 -11.84 54.86 -36.21
N ASN A 94 -12.17 54.95 -34.91
CA ASN A 94 -13.00 55.96 -34.20
C ASN A 94 -14.54 56.02 -34.45
N PRO A 95 -15.39 56.60 -33.57
CA PRO A 95 -15.21 57.03 -32.17
C PRO A 95 -16.20 56.42 -31.16
N ALA A 96 -15.86 56.58 -29.88
CA ALA A 96 -16.73 56.34 -28.74
C ALA A 96 -18.06 57.11 -28.84
N ASN A 97 -19.17 56.42 -28.56
CA ASN A 97 -20.44 57.06 -28.22
C ASN A 97 -20.91 56.58 -26.84
N TYR A 98 -21.11 57.58 -26.00
CA TYR A 98 -21.68 57.51 -24.66
C TYR A 98 -23.08 56.87 -24.69
N TYR A 99 -23.38 56.11 -23.65
CA TYR A 99 -24.70 55.54 -23.40
C TYR A 99 -25.79 56.63 -23.44
N ASN A 100 -26.77 56.48 -24.33
CA ASN A 100 -28.08 57.08 -24.15
C ASN A 100 -28.89 56.22 -23.18
N GLU A 101 -29.25 56.81 -22.04
CA GLU A 101 -30.36 56.34 -21.22
C GLU A 101 -31.66 56.37 -22.03
N GLY A 102 -32.50 55.34 -21.86
CA GLY A 102 -33.93 55.48 -22.15
C GLY A 102 -34.61 54.29 -22.84
N THR A 103 -34.71 53.13 -22.18
CA THR A 103 -36.01 52.46 -22.01
C THR A 103 -35.90 51.38 -20.94
N ARG A 104 -36.61 51.60 -19.83
CA ARG A 104 -36.81 50.58 -18.78
C ARG A 104 -37.63 49.44 -19.38
N VAL A 105 -36.98 48.31 -19.68
CA VAL A 105 -37.66 47.02 -19.57
C VAL A 105 -37.51 46.62 -18.11
N THR A 106 -38.57 46.84 -17.33
CA THR A 106 -38.63 46.30 -15.98
C THR A 106 -38.63 44.78 -16.14
N ALA A 107 -37.55 44.13 -15.74
CA ALA A 107 -37.55 42.69 -15.60
C ALA A 107 -38.71 42.33 -14.67
N VAL A 108 -39.66 41.54 -15.16
CA VAL A 108 -40.64 40.92 -14.29
C VAL A 108 -39.82 40.13 -13.27
N PRO A 109 -39.98 40.39 -11.95
CA PRO A 109 -39.29 39.59 -10.96
C PRO A 109 -39.77 38.16 -11.18
N ILE A 110 -38.87 37.25 -11.56
CA ILE A 110 -39.13 35.85 -11.34
C ILE A 110 -39.25 35.74 -9.82
N GLN A 111 -40.48 35.61 -9.33
CA GLN A 111 -40.69 35.17 -7.96
C GLN A 111 -40.15 33.75 -7.92
N THR A 112 -38.86 33.60 -7.61
CA THR A 112 -38.41 32.44 -6.87
C THR A 112 -39.27 32.42 -5.63
N THR A 113 -40.25 31.52 -5.60
CA THR A 113 -40.87 31.09 -4.37
C THR A 113 -39.75 30.52 -3.52
N VAL A 114 -39.11 31.38 -2.74
CA VAL A 114 -38.29 30.95 -1.62
C VAL A 114 -39.26 30.15 -0.77
N SER A 115 -39.07 28.83 -0.72
CA SER A 115 -39.74 28.00 0.28
C SER A 115 -39.33 28.56 1.63
N THR A 116 -40.18 29.40 2.21
CA THR A 116 -39.99 30.00 3.54
C THR A 116 -40.31 29.02 4.68
N GLY A 117 -40.67 27.77 4.33
CA GLY A 117 -40.78 26.68 5.28
C GLY A 117 -39.41 26.09 5.64
N PRO A 118 -39.28 25.48 6.84
CA PRO A 118 -38.06 24.75 7.21
C PRO A 118 -37.70 23.70 6.16
N PRO A 119 -36.41 23.36 6.00
CA PRO A 119 -35.99 22.32 5.06
C PRO A 119 -36.68 21.01 5.42
N ILE A 120 -37.31 20.37 4.44
CA ILE A 120 -37.90 19.05 4.58
C ILE A 120 -36.78 18.04 4.37
N ILE A 121 -36.47 17.28 5.42
CA ILE A 121 -35.38 16.31 5.43
C ILE A 121 -35.98 14.91 5.30
N SER A 122 -35.48 14.16 4.32
CA SER A 122 -35.69 12.72 4.18
C SER A 122 -34.45 11.98 4.67
N THR A 123 -34.64 10.84 5.30
CA THR A 123 -33.56 10.02 5.87
C THR A 123 -33.48 8.70 5.13
N LYS A 124 -32.29 8.37 4.62
CA LYS A 124 -31.99 7.13 3.90
C LYS A 124 -31.00 6.29 4.70
N LEU A 125 -31.30 5.00 4.83
CA LEU A 125 -30.36 4.01 5.35
C LEU A 125 -29.59 3.42 4.16
N VAL A 126 -28.27 3.52 4.19
CA VAL A 126 -27.36 2.93 3.21
C VAL A 126 -26.60 1.81 3.89
N VAL A 127 -26.75 0.58 3.41
CA VAL A 127 -26.04 -0.60 3.92
C VAL A 127 -24.92 -0.94 2.94
N ILE A 128 -23.68 -0.95 3.44
CA ILE A 128 -22.49 -1.29 2.67
C ILE A 128 -22.02 -2.64 3.20
N ASP A 129 -21.92 -3.62 2.31
CA ASP A 129 -21.51 -4.99 2.66
C ASP A 129 -20.52 -5.50 1.62
N SER A 130 -19.36 -5.96 2.09
CA SER A 130 -18.27 -6.42 1.22
C SER A 130 -18.62 -7.66 0.41
N GLN A 131 -19.66 -8.40 0.78
CA GLN A 131 -20.07 -9.60 0.03
C GLN A 131 -20.53 -9.28 -1.39
N PHE A 132 -20.97 -8.03 -1.65
CA PHE A 132 -21.49 -7.59 -2.94
C PHE A 132 -20.47 -6.79 -3.77
N ARG A 133 -19.18 -6.83 -3.41
CA ARG A 133 -18.11 -6.23 -4.23
C ARG A 133 -18.05 -6.88 -5.61
N SER A 134 -17.70 -6.10 -6.63
CA SER A 134 -17.58 -6.61 -8.00
C SER A 134 -16.42 -7.59 -8.19
N ASN A 135 -15.31 -7.39 -7.48
CA ASN A 135 -14.11 -8.21 -7.58
C ASN A 135 -13.88 -8.97 -6.26
N ILE A 136 -14.21 -10.26 -6.26
CA ILE A 136 -14.04 -11.15 -5.10
C ILE A 136 -13.09 -12.32 -5.36
N LEU A 137 -12.79 -12.62 -6.63
CA LEU A 137 -11.91 -13.72 -7.01
C LEU A 137 -10.92 -13.28 -8.10
N PRO A 138 -9.69 -13.82 -8.10
CA PRO A 138 -9.14 -14.78 -7.14
C PRO A 138 -8.82 -14.15 -5.78
N TYR A 139 -8.81 -14.99 -4.74
CA TYR A 139 -8.33 -14.58 -3.42
C TYR A 139 -6.90 -14.03 -3.51
N SER A 140 -6.66 -12.89 -2.88
CA SER A 140 -5.34 -12.28 -2.77
C SER A 140 -5.16 -11.58 -1.44
N SER A 141 -4.05 -11.86 -0.76
CA SER A 141 -3.61 -11.14 0.42
C SER A 141 -2.78 -9.90 0.08
N ASN A 142 -2.52 -9.63 -1.20
CA ASN A 142 -1.77 -8.45 -1.64
C ASN A 142 -2.66 -7.19 -1.51
N PRO A 143 -2.30 -6.18 -0.71
CA PRO A 143 -3.08 -4.96 -0.54
C PRO A 143 -3.30 -4.16 -1.84
N ASN A 144 -2.48 -4.40 -2.87
CA ASN A 144 -2.60 -3.76 -4.18
C ASN A 144 -3.51 -4.52 -5.14
N ALA A 145 -4.02 -5.70 -4.76
CA ALA A 145 -4.92 -6.47 -5.60
C ALA A 145 -6.32 -5.85 -5.63
N THR A 146 -6.96 -5.87 -6.78
CA THR A 146 -8.33 -5.38 -6.96
C THR A 146 -9.39 -6.21 -6.22
N THR A 147 -9.03 -7.42 -5.76
CA THR A 147 -9.87 -8.33 -4.99
C THR A 147 -9.72 -8.16 -3.48
N PHE A 148 -8.82 -7.29 -3.01
CA PHE A 148 -8.55 -7.09 -1.59
C PHE A 148 -9.79 -6.58 -0.84
N ASN A 149 -10.22 -7.27 0.21
CA ASN A 149 -11.58 -7.14 0.72
C ASN A 149 -11.88 -5.90 1.55
N THR A 150 -10.86 -5.20 2.03
CA THR A 150 -11.01 -3.97 2.80
C THR A 150 -10.64 -2.70 2.03
N ASN A 151 -10.47 -2.79 0.71
CA ASN A 151 -10.27 -1.61 -0.15
C ASN A 151 -11.03 -1.80 -1.47
N PHE A 152 -12.14 -1.10 -1.62
CA PHE A 152 -12.99 -1.25 -2.80
C PHE A 152 -13.84 -0.02 -3.08
N THR A 153 -14.32 0.05 -4.32
CA THR A 153 -15.23 1.09 -4.81
C THR A 153 -16.57 0.45 -5.17
N PHE A 154 -17.66 1.16 -4.92
CA PHE A 154 -19.01 0.75 -5.30
C PHE A 154 -19.88 1.93 -5.71
N ASP A 155 -20.97 1.63 -6.42
CA ASP A 155 -22.02 2.58 -6.78
C ASP A 155 -23.31 2.23 -6.03
N LEU A 156 -24.05 3.24 -5.58
CA LEU A 156 -25.38 3.05 -4.99
C LEU A 156 -26.38 2.58 -6.05
N THR A 157 -27.36 1.79 -5.61
CA THR A 157 -28.47 1.35 -6.47
C THR A 157 -29.28 2.53 -7.02
N SER A 158 -29.37 3.62 -6.24
CA SER A 158 -30.01 4.87 -6.63
C SER A 158 -29.20 6.06 -6.09
N PRO A 159 -28.88 7.08 -6.91
CA PRO A 159 -28.21 8.28 -6.43
C PRO A 159 -29.01 9.03 -5.35
N ILE A 160 -28.30 9.67 -4.41
CA ILE A 160 -28.89 10.56 -3.40
C ILE A 160 -28.53 12.00 -3.80
N THR A 161 -29.44 12.69 -4.50
CA THR A 161 -29.11 13.90 -5.28
C THR A 161 -29.01 15.20 -4.48
N LYS A 162 -29.53 15.24 -3.26
CA LYS A 162 -29.55 16.42 -2.38
C LYS A 162 -29.09 16.08 -0.96
N ALA A 163 -28.05 15.25 -0.82
CA ALA A 163 -27.50 14.88 0.47
C ALA A 163 -26.92 16.11 1.20
N ILE A 164 -27.25 16.25 2.47
CA ILE A 164 -26.78 17.35 3.35
C ILE A 164 -25.90 16.85 4.49
N SER A 165 -26.09 15.60 4.93
CA SER A 165 -25.26 14.95 5.94
C SER A 165 -25.21 13.44 5.74
N MET A 166 -24.15 12.81 6.25
CA MET A 166 -24.09 11.36 6.44
C MET A 166 -23.46 11.03 7.80
N LYS A 167 -23.95 9.98 8.47
CA LYS A 167 -23.46 9.52 9.79
C LYS A 167 -23.36 8.01 9.86
N LEU A 168 -22.36 7.50 10.59
CA LEU A 168 -22.20 6.07 10.83
C LEU A 168 -23.30 5.55 11.75
N TYR A 169 -23.97 4.47 11.38
CA TYR A 169 -25.04 3.85 12.20
C TYR A 169 -24.63 2.53 12.83
N SER A 170 -23.93 1.69 12.07
CA SER A 170 -23.47 0.38 12.54
C SER A 170 -22.24 -0.09 11.77
N TYR A 171 -21.51 -1.04 12.36
CA TYR A 171 -20.50 -1.84 11.68
C TYR A 171 -20.47 -3.26 12.25
N THR A 172 -20.04 -4.20 11.41
CA THR A 172 -19.76 -5.60 11.74
C THR A 172 -18.43 -5.96 11.11
N LEU A 173 -17.43 -6.24 11.95
CA LEU A 173 -16.08 -6.59 11.51
C LEU A 173 -15.74 -8.01 11.98
N PRO A 174 -15.38 -8.96 11.10
CA PRO A 174 -14.91 -10.27 11.51
C PRO A 174 -13.56 -10.14 12.23
N THR A 175 -13.34 -10.89 13.32
CA THR A 175 -12.08 -10.84 14.09
C THR A 175 -10.95 -11.70 13.49
N SER A 176 -10.91 -11.81 12.16
CA SER A 176 -10.04 -12.70 11.38
C SER A 176 -8.62 -12.18 11.16
N TRP A 177 -8.35 -10.89 11.38
CA TRP A 177 -7.01 -10.32 11.20
C TRP A 177 -6.00 -10.90 12.20
N ASN A 178 -4.73 -10.95 11.78
CA ASN A 178 -3.63 -11.43 12.60
C ASN A 178 -2.85 -10.26 13.22
N ALA A 179 -2.56 -10.35 14.52
CA ALA A 179 -1.69 -9.42 15.22
C ALA A 179 -0.23 -9.56 14.74
N PHE A 180 0.18 -10.79 14.40
CA PHE A 180 1.48 -11.11 13.85
C PHE A 180 1.29 -11.58 12.41
N ASN A 181 1.82 -10.84 11.44
CA ASN A 181 1.78 -11.19 10.03
C ASN A 181 3.06 -10.74 9.31
N ALA A 182 3.49 -11.52 8.32
CA ALA A 182 4.75 -11.26 7.61
C ALA A 182 4.72 -9.91 6.85
N GLN A 183 3.56 -9.51 6.32
CA GLN A 183 3.41 -8.24 5.57
C GLN A 183 3.63 -7.01 6.46
N ALA A 184 3.36 -7.11 7.76
CA ALA A 184 3.58 -6.06 8.75
C ALA A 184 5.03 -6.05 9.26
N GLY A 185 5.87 -6.99 8.81
CA GLY A 185 7.28 -7.07 9.18
C GLY A 185 7.52 -7.49 10.64
N ASN A 186 6.56 -8.19 11.25
CA ASN A 186 6.53 -8.40 12.70
C ASN A 186 6.57 -9.88 13.13
N THR A 187 6.86 -10.80 12.21
CA THR A 187 6.90 -12.25 12.46
C THR A 187 8.31 -12.83 12.50
N PHE A 188 9.35 -12.04 12.29
CA PHE A 188 10.70 -12.57 12.21
C PHE A 188 11.72 -11.78 13.04
N LEU A 189 12.83 -12.45 13.30
CA LEU A 189 14.07 -11.90 13.82
C LEU A 189 15.26 -12.67 13.23
N LEU A 190 16.47 -12.15 13.31
CA LEU A 190 17.67 -12.92 12.98
C LEU A 190 18.37 -13.33 14.27
N TYR A 191 18.76 -14.60 14.36
CA TYR A 191 19.62 -15.13 15.41
C TYR A 191 20.92 -15.62 14.77
N ASN A 192 22.02 -14.95 15.08
CA ASN A 192 23.34 -15.23 14.50
C ASN A 192 23.35 -15.29 12.96
N GLY A 193 22.59 -14.40 12.31
CA GLY A 193 22.46 -14.35 10.84
C GLY A 193 21.43 -15.32 10.25
N VAL A 194 20.79 -16.17 11.05
CA VAL A 194 19.73 -17.08 10.59
C VAL A 194 18.36 -16.45 10.88
N ILE A 195 17.49 -16.42 9.87
CA ILE A 195 16.12 -15.92 10.02
C ILE A 195 15.29 -16.94 10.81
N LEU A 196 14.72 -16.48 11.92
CA LEU A 196 13.68 -17.17 12.67
C LEU A 196 12.35 -16.49 12.41
N ASN A 197 11.42 -17.21 11.78
CA ASN A 197 10.10 -16.69 11.42
C ASN A 197 9.00 -17.51 12.09
N ILE A 198 8.15 -16.87 12.87
CA ILE A 198 6.93 -17.48 13.40
C ILE A 198 5.81 -17.44 12.34
N PRO A 199 4.87 -18.39 12.36
CA PRO A 199 3.70 -18.31 11.48
C PRO A 199 2.83 -17.07 11.75
N ASP A 200 2.11 -16.62 10.73
CA ASP A 200 1.08 -15.58 10.89
C ASP A 200 0.01 -16.06 11.88
N GLY A 201 -0.41 -15.18 12.78
CA GLY A 201 -1.42 -15.56 13.78
C GLY A 201 -1.65 -14.57 14.90
N ASN A 202 -2.43 -15.05 15.86
CA ASN A 202 -2.74 -14.36 17.10
C ASN A 202 -2.25 -15.22 18.27
N TYR A 203 -1.39 -14.66 19.10
CA TYR A 203 -0.70 -15.39 20.16
C TYR A 203 -1.03 -14.77 21.53
N SER A 204 -1.12 -15.60 22.57
CA SER A 204 -0.83 -15.16 23.94
C SER A 204 0.68 -15.07 24.15
N PRO A 205 1.17 -14.33 25.17
CA PRO A 205 2.61 -14.27 25.46
C PRO A 205 3.26 -15.66 25.60
N GLY A 206 2.59 -16.60 26.27
CA GLY A 206 3.09 -17.97 26.41
C GLY A 206 3.15 -18.73 25.07
N SER A 207 2.09 -18.64 24.25
CA SER A 207 2.08 -19.31 22.93
C SER A 207 3.07 -18.69 21.94
N LEU A 208 3.33 -17.38 22.04
CA LEU A 208 4.32 -16.69 21.22
C LEU A 208 5.74 -17.19 21.53
N VAL A 209 6.06 -17.32 22.81
CA VAL A 209 7.33 -17.90 23.28
C VAL A 209 7.46 -19.36 22.83
N ALA A 210 6.38 -20.14 22.94
CA ALA A 210 6.37 -21.52 22.47
C ALA A 210 6.62 -21.61 20.94
N ALA A 211 6.01 -20.74 20.15
CA ALA A 211 6.22 -20.67 18.70
C ALA A 211 7.67 -20.31 18.35
N LEU A 212 8.27 -19.32 19.03
CA LEU A 212 9.66 -18.94 18.85
C LEU A 212 10.64 -20.08 19.17
N ASN A 213 10.46 -20.74 20.32
CA ASN A 213 11.29 -21.88 20.70
C ASN A 213 11.15 -23.06 19.73
N ALA A 214 9.92 -23.32 19.25
CA ALA A 214 9.69 -24.36 18.25
C ALA A 214 10.44 -24.06 16.94
N GLN A 215 10.37 -22.82 16.44
CA GLN A 215 11.11 -22.41 15.23
C GLN A 215 12.63 -22.44 15.45
N ALA A 216 13.12 -22.01 16.61
CA ALA A 216 14.53 -22.05 16.95
C ALA A 216 15.09 -23.49 16.99
N ALA A 217 14.29 -24.46 17.45
CA ALA A 217 14.67 -25.86 17.51
C ALA A 217 14.74 -26.56 16.13
N LEU A 218 14.15 -25.99 15.08
CA LEU A 218 14.18 -26.59 13.73
C LEU A 218 15.55 -26.50 13.05
N ASN A 219 16.43 -25.61 13.52
CA ASN A 219 17.76 -25.42 12.95
C ASN A 219 18.82 -25.46 14.06
N THR A 220 19.84 -26.31 13.89
CA THR A 220 20.93 -26.47 14.86
C THR A 220 21.68 -25.17 15.13
N ALA A 221 21.76 -24.25 14.17
CA ALA A 221 22.39 -22.94 14.34
C ALA A 221 21.59 -21.98 15.25
N THR A 222 20.31 -22.26 15.48
CA THR A 222 19.42 -21.43 16.31
C THR A 222 18.94 -22.16 17.57
N ALA A 223 19.22 -23.46 17.70
CA ALA A 223 18.77 -24.29 18.83
C ALA A 223 19.33 -23.83 20.19
N GLY A 224 20.40 -23.04 20.21
CA GLY A 224 20.92 -22.41 21.42
C GLY A 224 20.05 -21.28 21.98
N LEU A 225 19.12 -20.73 21.19
CA LEU A 225 18.17 -19.71 21.65
C LEU A 225 17.08 -20.35 22.51
N VAL A 226 16.97 -19.87 23.75
CA VAL A 226 15.85 -20.17 24.64
C VAL A 226 15.11 -18.89 24.97
N VAL A 227 13.83 -18.85 24.63
CA VAL A 227 12.92 -17.76 24.95
C VAL A 227 12.04 -18.17 26.13
N ALA A 228 11.83 -17.29 27.11
CA ALA A 228 10.92 -17.53 28.22
C ALA A 228 10.00 -16.34 28.46
N TYR A 229 8.81 -16.59 29.01
CA TYR A 229 7.87 -15.57 29.47
C TYR A 229 7.61 -15.75 30.96
N ASN A 230 7.79 -14.69 31.74
CA ASN A 230 7.48 -14.66 33.16
C ASN A 230 6.13 -13.95 33.37
N SER A 231 5.12 -14.70 33.80
CA SER A 231 3.77 -14.17 34.02
C SER A 231 3.64 -13.26 35.24
N VAL A 232 4.60 -13.26 36.16
CA VAL A 232 4.62 -12.37 37.33
C VAL A 232 5.13 -10.99 36.95
N THR A 233 6.24 -10.93 36.21
CA THR A 233 6.83 -9.66 35.75
C THR A 233 6.26 -9.17 34.42
N ASN A 234 5.51 -10.03 33.72
CA ASN A 234 5.05 -9.85 32.35
C ASN A 234 6.19 -9.58 31.36
N ARG A 235 7.38 -10.14 31.58
CA ARG A 235 8.54 -9.91 30.70
C ARG A 235 8.91 -11.16 29.93
N ILE A 236 9.44 -10.94 28.73
CA ILE A 236 10.08 -11.98 27.91
C ILE A 236 11.58 -11.93 28.17
N SER A 237 12.25 -13.07 28.10
CA SER A 237 13.70 -13.16 28.17
C SER A 237 14.27 -14.03 27.06
N PHE A 238 15.44 -13.65 26.56
CA PHE A 238 16.21 -14.40 25.58
C PHE A 238 17.49 -14.88 26.25
N THR A 239 17.76 -16.18 26.18
CA THR A 239 18.96 -16.81 26.73
C THR A 239 19.70 -17.52 25.60
N ASN A 240 21.01 -17.32 25.53
CA ASN A 240 21.88 -18.14 24.69
C ASN A 240 22.42 -19.29 25.54
N THR A 241 22.04 -20.53 25.23
CA THR A 241 22.47 -21.74 25.95
C THR A 241 23.61 -22.49 25.26
N ASP A 242 24.12 -21.97 24.15
CA ASP A 242 25.25 -22.58 23.48
C ASP A 242 26.53 -22.34 24.29
N ALA A 243 27.15 -23.43 24.76
CA ALA A 243 28.35 -23.40 25.57
C ALA A 243 29.64 -23.16 24.75
N LEU A 244 29.58 -23.28 23.41
CA LEU A 244 30.74 -23.28 22.52
C LEU A 244 30.83 -22.06 21.60
N LEU A 245 29.78 -21.23 21.53
CA LEU A 245 29.77 -20.03 20.69
C LEU A 245 30.27 -18.80 21.43
N ASN A 246 30.81 -17.82 20.68
CA ASN A 246 31.03 -16.47 21.17
C ASN A 246 29.68 -15.75 21.38
N THR A 247 29.70 -14.50 21.85
CA THR A 247 28.52 -13.64 21.91
C THR A 247 27.71 -13.69 20.61
N VAL A 248 26.44 -14.06 20.72
CA VAL A 248 25.50 -14.14 19.59
C VAL A 248 24.78 -12.82 19.41
N THR A 249 24.59 -12.40 18.16
CA THR A 249 23.78 -11.24 17.83
C THR A 249 22.35 -11.66 17.48
N VAL A 250 21.37 -10.99 18.09
CA VAL A 250 19.95 -11.10 17.76
C VAL A 250 19.51 -9.77 17.13
N ILE A 251 19.07 -9.79 15.88
CA ILE A 251 18.69 -8.58 15.14
C ILE A 251 17.17 -8.53 15.00
N PHE A 252 16.58 -7.45 15.50
CA PHE A 252 15.14 -7.20 15.44
C PHE A 252 14.75 -6.26 14.29
N PHE A 253 15.62 -5.31 13.94
CA PHE A 253 15.39 -4.32 12.90
C PHE A 253 16.63 -4.23 12.00
N ILE A 254 16.43 -4.25 10.68
CA ILE A 254 17.50 -4.11 9.70
C ILE A 254 17.23 -2.85 8.88
N HIS A 255 17.99 -1.79 9.14
CA HIS A 255 17.72 -0.47 8.56
C HIS A 255 17.74 -0.48 7.02
N SER A 256 18.69 -1.22 6.44
CA SER A 256 18.85 -1.31 4.99
C SER A 256 17.87 -2.29 4.32
N ASN A 257 17.18 -3.15 5.09
CA ASN A 257 16.46 -4.33 4.58
C ASN A 257 17.30 -5.23 3.64
N MET A 258 18.62 -5.19 3.82
CA MET A 258 19.60 -5.96 3.05
C MET A 258 20.52 -6.70 4.00
N VAL A 259 20.86 -7.96 3.67
CA VAL A 259 21.86 -8.74 4.40
C VAL A 259 23.03 -9.01 3.48
N ASN A 260 24.25 -8.72 3.96
CA ASN A 260 25.47 -8.96 3.21
C ASN A 260 26.15 -10.23 3.72
N PHE A 261 26.20 -11.27 2.88
CA PHE A 261 26.97 -12.46 3.17
C PHE A 261 28.35 -12.30 2.54
N SER A 262 29.40 -12.35 3.36
CA SER A 262 30.79 -12.13 2.94
C SER A 262 31.24 -12.96 1.73
N ASN A 263 30.59 -14.11 1.49
CA ASN A 263 30.92 -15.05 0.42
C ASN A 263 29.87 -15.14 -0.70
N CYS A 264 28.72 -14.48 -0.57
CA CYS A 264 27.60 -14.64 -1.51
C CYS A 264 26.98 -13.31 -1.99
N GLY A 265 27.52 -12.17 -1.56
CA GLY A 265 27.04 -10.84 -1.95
C GLY A 265 25.85 -10.38 -1.11
N THR A 266 25.21 -9.31 -1.59
CA THR A 266 24.11 -8.65 -0.88
C THR A 266 22.76 -9.20 -1.32
N PHE A 267 21.94 -9.61 -0.36
CA PHE A 267 20.60 -10.12 -0.60
C PHE A 267 19.55 -9.13 -0.07
N ILE A 268 18.57 -8.83 -0.91
CA ILE A 268 17.37 -8.11 -0.47
C ILE A 268 16.49 -9.12 0.26
N LEU A 269 16.06 -8.77 1.47
CA LEU A 269 15.15 -9.60 2.24
C LEU A 269 13.74 -9.48 1.66
N GLY A 270 13.45 -10.23 0.59
CA GLY A 270 12.21 -10.14 -0.18
C GLY A 270 10.95 -10.11 0.68
N ASN A 271 10.58 -11.25 1.28
CA ASN A 271 9.38 -11.41 2.12
C ASN A 271 9.60 -10.99 3.59
N PHE A 272 10.83 -10.61 3.97
CA PHE A 272 11.22 -10.35 5.37
C PHE A 272 11.71 -8.91 5.51
N GLN A 273 10.78 -7.96 5.38
CA GLN A 273 11.12 -6.54 5.44
C GLN A 273 10.77 -5.98 6.82
N THR A 274 11.63 -5.10 7.30
CA THR A 274 11.37 -4.28 8.48
C THR A 274 10.91 -2.90 8.03
N LEU A 275 9.66 -2.54 8.38
CA LEU A 275 9.02 -1.31 7.92
C LEU A 275 9.35 -0.10 8.82
N GLY A 276 9.52 -0.37 10.11
CA GLY A 276 9.97 0.59 11.10
C GLY A 276 10.34 -0.10 12.41
N PRO A 277 11.23 0.47 13.23
CA PRO A 277 11.68 -0.13 14.50
C PRO A 277 10.54 -0.64 15.39
N ASN A 278 9.46 0.15 15.48
CA ASN A 278 8.29 -0.09 16.30
C ASN A 278 7.24 -1.03 15.67
N THR A 279 7.51 -1.58 14.48
CA THR A 279 6.71 -2.65 13.88
C THR A 279 7.28 -4.03 14.14
N THR A 280 8.58 -4.13 14.43
CA THR A 280 9.32 -5.39 14.46
C THR A 280 8.84 -6.35 15.56
N LEU A 281 9.14 -7.64 15.39
CA LEU A 281 8.88 -8.66 16.41
C LEU A 281 9.56 -8.30 17.73
N GLY A 282 10.81 -7.81 17.70
CA GLY A 282 11.52 -7.38 18.92
C GLY A 282 10.81 -6.27 19.69
N TRP A 283 10.24 -5.31 18.97
CA TRP A 283 9.43 -4.26 19.60
C TRP A 283 8.17 -4.83 20.26
N LEU A 284 7.48 -5.75 19.58
CA LEU A 284 6.29 -6.41 20.12
C LEU A 284 6.61 -7.35 21.28
N LEU A 285 7.79 -7.96 21.31
CA LEU A 285 8.28 -8.74 22.45
C LEU A 285 8.67 -7.87 23.66
N GLY A 286 8.78 -6.55 23.47
CA GLY A 286 9.01 -5.57 24.52
C GLY A 286 10.47 -5.13 24.67
N PHE A 287 11.35 -5.42 23.71
CA PHE A 287 12.71 -4.90 23.70
C PHE A 287 12.73 -3.46 23.18
N ARG A 288 13.48 -2.58 23.84
CA ARG A 288 13.66 -1.16 23.50
C ARG A 288 15.14 -0.83 23.32
N THR A 289 15.88 -1.76 22.72
CA THR A 289 17.28 -1.59 22.39
C THR A 289 17.46 -0.43 21.41
N PRO A 290 18.39 0.51 21.66
CA PRO A 290 18.65 1.60 20.74
C PRO A 290 19.27 1.06 19.45
N ALA A 291 19.00 1.74 18.34
CA ALA A 291 19.63 1.45 17.06
C ALA A 291 21.15 1.66 17.14
N ASN A 292 21.90 0.80 16.47
CA ASN A 292 23.33 0.92 16.28
C ASN A 292 23.62 2.23 15.53
N ALA A 293 24.49 3.07 16.09
CA ALA A 293 24.78 4.40 15.55
C ALA A 293 25.42 4.38 14.14
N THR A 294 26.01 3.24 13.74
CA THR A 294 26.69 3.09 12.46
C THR A 294 25.78 2.43 11.42
N THR A 295 25.12 1.32 11.77
CA THR A 295 24.30 0.56 10.81
C THR A 295 22.82 0.98 10.80
N GLY A 296 22.32 1.56 11.90
CA GLY A 296 20.90 1.82 12.12
C GLY A 296 20.10 0.59 12.56
N ASP A 297 20.74 -0.58 12.67
CA ASP A 297 20.08 -1.84 13.04
C ASP A 297 19.78 -1.89 14.54
N ILE A 298 18.74 -2.63 14.93
CA ILE A 298 18.45 -2.88 16.34
C ILE A 298 18.90 -4.29 16.68
N GLU A 299 19.97 -4.37 17.45
CA GLU A 299 20.71 -5.60 17.73
C GLU A 299 20.87 -5.81 19.23
N LEU A 300 20.63 -7.04 19.69
CA LEU A 300 20.87 -7.49 21.04
C LEU A 300 22.04 -8.48 21.05
N PHE A 301 23.05 -8.21 21.87
CA PHE A 301 24.21 -9.08 22.04
C PHE A 301 23.99 -10.02 23.24
N LEU A 302 24.05 -11.33 23.00
CA LEU A 302 23.83 -12.39 23.98
C LEU A 302 25.10 -13.22 24.19
N PRO A 303 25.90 -12.93 25.23
CA PRO A 303 27.01 -13.78 25.63
C PRO A 303 26.57 -15.21 25.96
N PRO A 304 27.50 -16.18 25.98
CA PRO A 304 27.18 -17.57 26.33
C PRO A 304 26.58 -17.67 27.74
N ASN A 305 25.48 -18.40 27.86
CA ASN A 305 24.69 -18.57 29.09
C ASN A 305 24.14 -17.27 29.71
N ALA A 306 24.18 -16.15 28.98
CA ALA A 306 23.60 -14.90 29.42
C ALA A 306 22.12 -14.82 29.04
N THR A 307 21.35 -14.14 29.90
CA THR A 307 19.93 -13.88 29.70
C THR A 307 19.70 -12.37 29.59
N ALA A 308 19.08 -11.94 28.50
CA ALA A 308 18.56 -10.59 28.35
C ALA A 308 17.05 -10.57 28.59
N TYR A 309 16.56 -9.52 29.23
CA TYR A 309 15.13 -9.34 29.53
C TYR A 309 14.56 -8.20 28.69
N SER A 310 13.31 -8.32 28.29
CA SER A 310 12.55 -7.25 27.65
C SER A 310 12.39 -6.06 28.62
N ASP A 311 12.36 -4.85 28.09
CA ASP A 311 12.23 -3.60 28.86
C ASP A 311 10.79 -3.35 29.32
N VAL A 312 9.82 -3.82 28.53
CA VAL A 312 8.38 -3.69 28.77
C VAL A 312 7.65 -5.00 28.51
N PRO A 313 6.37 -5.12 28.93
CA PRO A 313 5.56 -6.27 28.59
C PRO A 313 5.35 -6.47 27.09
N PRO A 314 5.20 -7.71 26.61
CA PRO A 314 4.97 -7.99 25.21
C PRO A 314 3.57 -7.53 24.77
N GLN A 315 3.50 -6.90 23.61
CA GLN A 315 2.28 -6.49 22.94
C GLN A 315 1.81 -7.59 21.99
N THR A 316 0.75 -8.30 22.38
CA THR A 316 0.19 -9.43 21.62
C THR A 316 -1.23 -9.19 21.09
N TYR A 317 -1.85 -8.05 21.44
CA TYR A 317 -3.24 -7.74 21.12
C TYR A 317 -3.48 -7.24 19.69
N GLY A 318 -2.42 -6.91 18.94
CA GLY A 318 -2.51 -6.40 17.57
C GLY A 318 -2.76 -4.89 17.51
N PRO A 319 -3.47 -4.40 16.46
CA PRO A 319 -3.76 -2.98 16.30
C PRO A 319 -4.74 -2.49 17.37
N SER A 320 -4.59 -1.22 17.76
CA SER A 320 -5.38 -0.60 18.84
C SER A 320 -6.69 0.00 18.34
N TYR A 321 -6.72 0.40 17.07
CA TYR A 321 -7.90 0.93 16.39
C TYR A 321 -7.80 0.64 14.89
N PHE A 322 -8.96 0.67 14.24
CA PHE A 322 -9.05 0.77 12.78
C PHE A 322 -9.52 2.15 12.36
N THR A 323 -9.14 2.56 11.16
CA THR A 323 -9.62 3.77 10.52
C THR A 323 -10.48 3.38 9.33
N LEU A 324 -11.77 3.70 9.40
CA LEU A 324 -12.70 3.57 8.28
C LEU A 324 -12.63 4.86 7.47
N SER A 325 -12.20 4.75 6.21
CA SER A 325 -12.20 5.87 5.26
C SER A 325 -13.30 5.68 4.23
N ILE A 326 -14.02 6.77 3.96
CA ILE A 326 -15.10 6.83 2.97
C ILE A 326 -14.87 8.06 2.10
N GLU A 327 -14.45 7.82 0.86
CA GLU A 327 -14.37 8.83 -0.19
C GLU A 327 -15.69 8.82 -0.98
N ASP A 328 -16.34 9.96 -1.02
CA ASP A 328 -17.64 10.16 -1.68
C ASP A 328 -17.52 10.97 -2.97
N TYR A 329 -16.28 11.30 -3.37
CA TYR A 329 -15.93 12.07 -4.57
C TYR A 329 -16.61 13.44 -4.64
N SER A 330 -17.11 13.93 -3.50
CA SER A 330 -17.65 15.26 -3.39
C SER A 330 -16.57 16.22 -2.91
N ASN A 331 -16.24 17.20 -3.75
CA ASN A 331 -15.35 18.30 -3.36
C ASN A 331 -16.04 19.31 -2.40
N GLN A 332 -17.03 18.86 -1.62
CA GLN A 332 -17.94 19.71 -0.86
C GLN A 332 -18.07 19.29 0.62
N ARG A 333 -17.19 18.41 1.10
CA ARG A 333 -17.14 18.00 2.50
C ARG A 333 -16.60 19.12 3.40
N LEU A 334 -17.25 19.34 4.54
CA LEU A 334 -16.76 20.25 5.60
C LEU A 334 -15.77 19.58 6.55
N SER A 335 -15.81 18.25 6.67
CA SER A 335 -14.88 17.50 7.50
C SER A 335 -13.51 17.43 6.82
N SER A 336 -12.48 17.99 7.45
CA SER A 336 -11.08 17.68 7.13
C SER A 336 -10.74 16.28 7.66
N GLY A 337 -9.94 15.53 6.91
CA GLY A 337 -9.56 14.15 7.24
C GLY A 337 -8.79 13.99 8.56
N LEU A 338 -8.21 12.81 8.79
CA LEU A 338 -7.50 12.52 10.03
C LEU A 338 -6.22 13.35 10.15
N TYR A 339 -6.12 14.15 11.21
CA TYR A 339 -4.87 14.82 11.60
C TYR A 339 -4.06 13.89 12.50
N ASN A 340 -2.78 13.72 12.17
CA ASN A 340 -1.90 12.84 12.93
C ASN A 340 -0.64 13.55 13.41
N ILE A 341 0.07 12.92 14.34
CA ILE A 341 1.38 13.34 14.81
C ILE A 341 2.34 13.27 13.63
N THR A 342 2.93 14.41 13.29
CA THR A 342 4.04 14.48 12.35
C THR A 342 5.34 14.52 13.13
N ASN A 343 6.37 13.83 12.64
CA ASN A 343 7.69 13.94 13.24
C ASN A 343 8.15 15.40 13.16
N THR A 344 8.40 16.04 14.31
CA THR A 344 8.85 17.43 14.39
C THR A 344 10.28 17.61 13.89
N LYS A 345 11.07 16.53 13.88
CA LYS A 345 12.31 16.42 13.11
C LYS A 345 11.96 15.99 11.69
N LYS A 346 11.21 16.82 10.95
CA LYS A 346 11.09 16.63 9.51
C LYS A 346 12.45 16.92 8.90
N TYR A 347 13.22 15.87 8.71
CA TYR A 347 14.08 15.83 7.55
C TYR A 347 13.13 15.88 6.34
N ALA A 348 12.99 17.06 5.74
CA ALA A 348 12.14 17.21 4.56
C ALA A 348 12.77 16.41 3.43
N ASN A 349 12.35 15.15 3.26
CA ASN A 349 12.58 14.45 2.01
C ASN A 349 11.81 15.22 0.95
N LEU A 350 12.51 16.10 0.24
CA LEU A 350 11.99 16.70 -0.96
C LEU A 350 11.80 15.55 -1.94
N THR A 351 10.54 15.24 -2.24
CA THR A 351 10.20 14.32 -3.31
C THR A 351 10.76 14.89 -4.61
N VAL A 352 11.64 14.14 -5.23
CA VAL A 352 12.03 14.39 -6.62
C VAL A 352 10.77 14.31 -7.47
N PRO A 353 10.52 15.30 -8.36
CA PRO A 353 9.31 15.29 -9.18
C PRO A 353 9.22 14.02 -10.05
N ASP A 354 8.00 13.61 -10.42
CA ASP A 354 7.72 12.33 -11.09
C ASP A 354 8.56 12.06 -12.36
N TYR A 355 8.99 13.12 -13.07
CA TYR A 355 9.89 12.97 -14.22
C TYR A 355 11.24 12.32 -13.87
N TYR A 356 11.66 12.34 -12.60
CA TYR A 356 12.88 11.68 -12.11
C TYR A 356 12.67 10.20 -11.80
N ASN A 357 11.52 9.84 -11.20
CA ASN A 357 11.19 8.44 -10.87
C ASN A 357 11.06 7.58 -12.12
N THR A 358 10.65 8.18 -13.25
CA THR A 358 10.61 7.52 -14.56
C THR A 358 11.98 7.24 -15.20
N ILE A 359 13.08 7.81 -14.67
CA ILE A 359 14.45 7.60 -15.20
C ILE A 359 15.13 6.38 -14.52
N ASN A 360 14.67 6.00 -13.32
CA ASN A 360 15.24 4.90 -12.53
C ASN A 360 14.39 3.63 -12.54
N VAL A 361 13.48 3.48 -13.51
CA VAL A 361 12.81 2.20 -13.74
C VAL A 361 13.77 1.30 -14.52
N ALA A 362 14.37 0.34 -13.82
CA ALA A 362 15.12 -0.79 -14.37
C ALA A 362 16.43 -0.46 -15.12
N CYS A 363 17.41 0.18 -14.45
CA CYS A 363 18.82 0.24 -14.89
C CYS A 363 19.09 0.67 -16.34
N LYS A 364 18.14 1.34 -17.01
CA LYS A 364 18.33 1.99 -18.31
C LYS A 364 18.23 3.49 -18.09
N LEU A 365 19.38 4.16 -18.06
CA LEU A 365 19.45 5.62 -18.15
C LEU A 365 18.75 6.01 -19.46
N ARG A 366 17.64 6.73 -19.38
CA ARG A 366 17.07 7.37 -20.56
C ARG A 366 18.08 8.43 -21.02
N GLU A 367 18.63 8.30 -22.23
CA GLU A 367 19.47 9.34 -22.84
C GLU A 367 18.61 10.56 -23.17
N GLY A 368 18.45 11.43 -22.19
CA GLY A 368 17.90 12.77 -22.34
C GLY A 368 18.73 13.70 -21.47
N THR A 369 19.43 14.65 -22.09
CA THR A 369 20.22 15.66 -21.38
C THR A 369 19.28 16.50 -20.51
N LEU A 370 19.35 16.31 -19.19
CA LEU A 370 18.70 17.18 -18.22
C LEU A 370 19.12 18.62 -18.46
N THR A 371 18.18 19.56 -18.42
CA THR A 371 18.53 20.99 -18.43
C THR A 371 19.33 21.34 -17.18
N GLN A 372 20.16 22.38 -17.26
CA GLN A 372 20.97 22.83 -16.12
C GLN A 372 20.12 23.10 -14.86
N ALA A 373 18.91 23.62 -15.01
CA ALA A 373 17.98 23.87 -13.92
C ALA A 373 17.43 22.58 -13.28
N GLN A 374 17.20 21.54 -14.08
CA GLN A 374 16.79 20.22 -13.58
C GLN A 374 17.95 19.53 -12.85
N LEU A 375 19.17 19.57 -13.40
CA LEU A 375 20.39 19.08 -12.73
C LEU A 375 20.64 19.79 -11.40
N TYR A 376 20.50 21.11 -11.35
CA TYR A 376 20.63 21.87 -10.10
C TYR A 376 19.58 21.47 -9.07
N SER A 377 18.32 21.32 -9.49
CA SER A 377 17.24 20.90 -8.60
C SER A 377 17.49 19.49 -8.06
N ILE A 378 17.94 18.57 -8.92
CA ILE A 378 18.31 17.20 -8.54
C ILE A 378 19.49 17.19 -7.58
N ASN A 379 20.58 17.92 -7.87
CA ASN A 379 21.75 17.97 -7.01
C ASN A 379 21.42 18.61 -5.66
N ALA A 380 20.58 19.66 -5.64
CA ALA A 380 20.12 20.28 -4.41
C ALA A 380 19.26 19.31 -3.58
N ILE A 381 18.32 18.57 -4.19
CA ILE A 381 17.49 17.58 -3.50
C ILE A 381 18.34 16.39 -3.01
N THR A 382 19.26 15.90 -3.83
CA THR A 382 20.16 14.77 -3.50
C THR A 382 21.13 15.14 -2.39
N GLN A 383 21.73 16.34 -2.44
CA GLN A 383 22.58 16.85 -1.37
C GLN A 383 21.79 17.06 -0.09
N ASN A 384 20.56 17.58 -0.17
CA ASN A 384 19.70 17.69 1.00
C ASN A 384 19.46 16.30 1.58
N ASN A 385 18.95 15.35 0.80
CA ASN A 385 18.67 13.97 1.22
C ASN A 385 19.91 13.24 1.78
N SER A 386 21.11 13.49 1.26
CA SER A 386 22.35 12.90 1.80
C SER A 386 22.76 13.46 3.18
N ASN A 387 22.41 14.72 3.47
CA ASN A 387 22.64 15.36 4.77
C ASN A 387 21.55 15.05 5.81
N LEU A 388 20.42 14.48 5.38
CA LEU A 388 19.31 14.06 6.25
C LEU A 388 19.55 12.69 6.91
N ASN A 389 20.55 11.94 6.46
CA ASN A 389 20.98 10.65 7.05
C ASN A 389 21.83 10.84 8.32
N GLY A 390 21.47 11.80 9.17
CA GLY A 390 22.07 11.94 10.50
C GLY A 390 21.50 10.90 11.48
N PRO A 391 22.26 10.39 12.47
CA PRO A 391 21.94 9.15 13.22
C PRO A 391 20.76 9.23 14.21
N THR A 392 19.88 10.23 14.14
CA THR A 392 18.98 10.58 15.26
C THR A 392 17.50 10.71 14.91
N GLY A 393 17.02 9.92 13.94
CA GLY A 393 15.62 9.93 13.53
C GLY A 393 15.14 8.68 12.80
N PHE A 394 15.38 7.48 13.33
CA PHE A 394 14.99 6.21 12.69
C PHE A 394 13.49 5.86 12.78
N ASN A 395 12.62 6.76 13.24
CA ASN A 395 11.19 6.51 13.17
C ASN A 395 10.66 6.88 11.78
N THR A 396 10.62 5.90 10.89
CA THR A 396 10.16 6.00 9.51
C THR A 396 8.63 6.01 9.39
N LEU A 397 7.90 5.66 10.46
CA LEU A 397 6.44 5.64 10.44
C LEU A 397 5.87 7.03 10.70
N SER A 398 5.06 7.50 9.77
CA SER A 398 4.10 8.57 10.02
C SER A 398 2.77 7.93 10.42
N GLY A 399 2.04 8.54 11.36
CA GLY A 399 0.69 8.05 11.64
C GLY A 399 -0.21 8.16 10.40
N PRO A 400 -1.30 7.37 10.31
CA PRO A 400 -2.20 7.38 9.17
C PRO A 400 -2.71 8.80 8.85
N THR A 401 -2.59 9.21 7.59
CA THR A 401 -3.04 10.51 7.06
C THR A 401 -4.01 10.31 5.89
N ALA A 402 -5.16 9.69 6.15
CA ALA A 402 -6.21 9.52 5.14
C ALA A 402 -7.12 10.75 5.09
N SER A 403 -7.10 11.46 3.96
CA SER A 403 -7.92 12.66 3.70
C SER A 403 -9.43 12.38 3.74
N ALA A 404 -9.82 11.12 3.51
CA ALA A 404 -11.20 10.64 3.50
C ALA A 404 -11.61 9.86 4.76
N THR A 405 -10.85 9.98 5.86
CA THR A 405 -11.20 9.31 7.13
C THR A 405 -12.60 9.70 7.57
N PHE A 406 -13.41 8.69 7.90
CA PHE A 406 -14.81 8.85 8.33
C PHE A 406 -15.01 8.48 9.80
N ALA A 407 -14.35 7.41 10.27
CA ALA A 407 -14.42 6.98 11.66
C ALA A 407 -13.10 6.35 12.13
N VAL A 408 -12.78 6.56 13.40
CA VAL A 408 -11.79 5.77 14.14
C VAL A 408 -12.57 4.78 14.99
N ILE A 409 -12.27 3.49 14.84
CA ILE A 409 -12.94 2.37 15.49
C ILE A 409 -11.98 1.79 16.53
N PRO A 410 -12.12 2.14 17.82
CA PRO A 410 -11.33 1.52 18.89
C PRO A 410 -11.63 0.02 18.97
N LEU A 411 -10.58 -0.77 19.13
CA LEU A 411 -10.65 -2.23 19.18
C LEU A 411 -10.66 -2.71 20.64
N GLU A 412 -11.82 -2.62 21.30
CA GLU A 412 -11.97 -2.98 22.71
C GLU A 412 -12.20 -4.49 22.88
N GLY A 413 -11.49 -5.11 23.82
CA GLY A 413 -11.74 -6.50 24.21
C GLY A 413 -11.44 -7.57 23.15
N ILE A 414 -10.75 -7.22 22.05
CA ILE A 414 -10.54 -8.12 20.89
C ILE A 414 -9.93 -9.47 21.27
N THR A 415 -9.00 -9.51 22.22
CA THR A 415 -8.36 -10.76 22.65
C THR A 415 -9.35 -11.75 23.27
N ALA A 416 -10.40 -11.26 23.95
CA ALA A 416 -11.46 -12.09 24.51
C ALA A 416 -12.61 -12.34 23.52
N LEU A 417 -12.77 -11.47 22.53
CA LEU A 417 -13.92 -11.47 21.63
C LEU A 417 -13.81 -12.54 20.52
N ARG A 418 -12.60 -12.94 20.15
CA ARG A 418 -12.34 -14.00 19.15
C ARG A 418 -12.94 -15.34 19.59
N PRO A 419 -13.72 -16.04 18.74
CA PRO A 419 -13.84 -15.87 17.28
C PRO A 419 -15.04 -15.02 16.81
N ASN A 420 -15.76 -14.35 17.70
CA ASN A 420 -16.97 -13.62 17.33
C ASN A 420 -16.64 -12.36 16.51
N PRO A 421 -17.57 -11.86 15.67
CA PRO A 421 -17.40 -10.58 15.00
C PRO A 421 -17.50 -9.41 16.00
N TYR A 422 -16.72 -8.37 15.75
CA TYR A 422 -16.77 -7.10 16.47
C TYR A 422 -17.89 -6.23 15.90
N ILE A 423 -18.94 -6.03 16.69
CA ILE A 423 -20.19 -5.38 16.26
C ILE A 423 -20.48 -4.18 17.16
N LYS A 424 -20.84 -3.05 16.56
CA LYS A 424 -21.44 -1.92 17.26
C LYS A 424 -22.51 -1.26 16.40
N PHE A 425 -23.58 -0.80 17.03
CA PHE A 425 -24.65 -0.06 16.39
C PHE A 425 -25.25 0.96 17.35
N GLY A 426 -25.91 1.98 16.80
CA GLY A 426 -26.70 2.93 17.58
C GLY A 426 -26.11 4.33 17.66
N GLY A 427 -26.71 5.16 18.52
CA GLY A 427 -26.52 6.61 18.54
C GLY A 427 -25.11 7.09 18.83
N ASP A 428 -24.32 6.30 19.57
CA ASP A 428 -22.91 6.64 19.86
C ASP A 428 -22.06 6.76 18.59
N LEU A 429 -22.45 6.09 17.50
CA LEU A 429 -21.72 6.19 16.23
C LEU A 429 -22.05 7.47 15.46
N TYR A 430 -23.11 8.20 15.83
CA TYR A 430 -23.53 9.43 15.15
C TYR A 430 -22.53 10.58 15.31
N MET A 431 -21.63 10.51 16.29
CA MET A 431 -20.52 11.46 16.39
C MET A 431 -19.60 11.38 15.15
N CYS A 432 -19.51 10.20 14.52
CA CYS A 432 -18.83 10.01 13.25
C CYS A 432 -19.77 10.42 12.11
N HIS A 433 -19.74 11.70 11.76
CA HIS A 433 -20.57 12.28 10.72
C HIS A 433 -19.80 13.24 9.82
N ARG A 434 -20.33 13.43 8.61
CA ARG A 434 -19.85 14.38 7.61
C ARG A 434 -21.02 15.27 7.20
N ASN A 435 -20.78 16.57 7.16
CA ASN A 435 -21.71 17.57 6.65
C ASN A 435 -21.19 18.11 5.31
N TYR A 436 -22.12 18.42 4.40
CA TYR A 436 -21.82 18.97 3.09
C TYR A 436 -22.09 20.48 3.07
N ILE A 437 -21.24 21.25 2.39
CA ILE A 437 -21.36 22.72 2.27
C ILE A 437 -22.70 23.12 1.62
N LYS A 438 -23.15 22.32 0.66
CA LYS A 438 -24.41 22.49 -0.05
C LYS A 438 -24.96 21.11 -0.45
N PRO A 439 -26.26 21.00 -0.77
CA PRO A 439 -26.83 19.74 -1.23
C PRO A 439 -25.99 19.10 -2.34
N THR A 440 -25.55 17.87 -2.09
CA THR A 440 -24.58 17.15 -2.92
C THR A 440 -25.20 15.87 -3.47
N ASN A 441 -24.80 15.49 -4.68
CA ASN A 441 -25.18 14.20 -5.25
C ASN A 441 -24.19 13.11 -4.83
N LEU A 442 -24.68 12.08 -4.15
CA LEU A 442 -23.91 10.92 -3.75
C LEU A 442 -24.31 9.72 -4.60
N GLN A 443 -23.33 9.09 -5.25
CA GLN A 443 -23.56 7.93 -6.12
C GLN A 443 -22.45 6.90 -5.97
N ARG A 444 -21.20 7.33 -6.12
CA ARG A 444 -20.02 6.46 -6.10
C ARG A 444 -19.24 6.68 -4.82
N PHE A 445 -18.76 5.60 -4.22
CA PHE A 445 -17.96 5.64 -3.00
C PHE A 445 -16.74 4.74 -3.13
N SER A 446 -15.63 5.16 -2.51
CA SER A 446 -14.50 4.29 -2.23
C SER A 446 -14.32 4.16 -0.73
N VAL A 447 -14.12 2.92 -0.28
CA VAL A 447 -14.01 2.59 1.13
C VAL A 447 -12.72 1.85 1.37
N SER A 448 -12.03 2.23 2.45
CA SER A 448 -10.87 1.49 2.93
C SER A 448 -10.87 1.32 4.45
N LEU A 449 -10.40 0.18 4.94
CA LEU A 449 -10.14 -0.07 6.35
C LEU A 449 -8.63 -0.20 6.59
N THR A 450 -8.07 0.68 7.41
CA THR A 450 -6.63 0.65 7.77
C THR A 450 -6.40 0.43 9.26
N ASP A 451 -5.25 -0.14 9.62
CA ASP A 451 -4.82 -0.32 11.01
C ASP A 451 -4.29 0.99 11.64
N ASP A 452 -3.83 0.88 12.89
CA ASP A 452 -3.26 1.99 13.67
C ASP A 452 -1.89 2.48 13.17
N LYS A 453 -1.33 1.79 12.18
CA LYS A 453 -0.09 2.14 11.46
C LYS A 453 -0.36 2.62 10.03
N GLY A 454 -1.63 2.62 9.58
CA GLY A 454 -2.04 3.03 8.25
C GLY A 454 -1.96 1.95 7.18
N ASN A 455 -1.70 0.70 7.54
CA ASN A 455 -1.72 -0.43 6.59
C ASN A 455 -3.16 -0.88 6.34
N LEU A 456 -3.47 -1.33 5.13
CA LEU A 456 -4.76 -1.96 4.84
C LEU A 456 -4.94 -3.24 5.66
N VAL A 457 -6.10 -3.39 6.29
CA VAL A 457 -6.40 -4.54 7.14
C VAL A 457 -6.74 -5.74 6.28
N ASN A 458 -5.99 -6.83 6.40
CA ASN A 458 -6.36 -8.09 5.76
C ASN A 458 -7.33 -8.88 6.66
N LEU A 459 -8.60 -8.97 6.24
CA LEU A 459 -9.63 -9.77 6.92
C LEU A 459 -9.74 -11.20 6.36
N TYR A 460 -8.75 -11.65 5.58
CA TYR A 460 -8.67 -12.97 4.94
C TYR A 460 -9.94 -13.31 4.16
N ASP A 461 -10.42 -12.32 3.40
CA ASP A 461 -11.63 -12.41 2.57
C ASP A 461 -12.93 -12.73 3.34
N ASN A 462 -12.92 -12.62 4.67
CA ASN A 462 -14.16 -12.62 5.44
C ASN A 462 -14.92 -11.33 5.18
N ASP A 463 -16.23 -11.46 5.01
CA ASP A 463 -17.09 -10.31 4.75
C ASP A 463 -17.27 -9.43 5.99
N TRP A 464 -17.40 -8.14 5.72
CA TRP A 464 -17.62 -7.10 6.71
C TRP A 464 -18.60 -6.07 6.16
N SER A 465 -19.33 -5.43 7.07
CA SER A 465 -20.37 -4.49 6.69
C SER A 465 -20.40 -3.30 7.62
N PHE A 466 -20.97 -2.20 7.12
CA PHE A 466 -21.33 -1.06 7.92
C PHE A 466 -22.53 -0.35 7.29
N SER A 467 -23.22 0.47 8.07
CA SER A 467 -24.37 1.22 7.59
C SER A 467 -24.23 2.70 7.88
N LEU A 468 -24.70 3.50 6.95
CA LEU A 468 -24.75 4.95 7.04
C LEU A 468 -26.20 5.41 7.06
N ILE A 469 -26.47 6.45 7.82
CA ILE A 469 -27.69 7.23 7.69
C ILE A 469 -27.34 8.50 6.93
N VAL A 470 -28.00 8.72 5.80
CA VAL A 470 -27.82 9.89 4.94
C VAL A 470 -29.09 10.73 5.01
N GLU A 471 -28.94 12.03 5.25
CA GLU A 471 -30.04 12.98 5.23
C GLU A 471 -30.01 13.74 3.90
N GLU A 472 -31.16 13.80 3.23
CA GLU A 472 -31.36 14.54 1.98
C GLU A 472 -32.40 15.64 2.15
N GLN A 473 -32.15 16.79 1.54
CA GLN A 473 -33.11 17.89 1.49
C GLN A 473 -34.08 17.70 0.32
N LEU A 474 -35.39 17.74 0.55
CA LEU A 474 -36.39 17.52 -0.50
C LEU A 474 -36.79 18.82 -1.23
N ASN A 475 -36.97 19.92 -0.49
CA ASN A 475 -37.40 21.21 -1.03
C ASN A 475 -36.23 22.07 -1.50
#